data_AF-A0A7C5MIS8-F1
#
_entry.id   AF-A0A7C5MIS8-F1
#
_cell.length_a   1.000
_cell.length_b   1.000
_cell.length_c   1.000
_cell.angle_alpha   90.00
_cell.angle_beta   90.00
_cell.angle_gamma   90.00
#
_symmetry.space_group_name_H-M   'P 1'
#
loop_
_entity.id
_entity.type
_entity.pdbx_description
1 polymer ?
#
loop_
_entity_poly.entity_id
_entity_poly.type
_entity_poly.pdbx_seq_one_letter_code
_entity_poly.pdbx_strand_id
1 'polypeptide(L)' 'EKSLGSGVEEFVADGVILLETLPAKGELRRRMAVVKMRGTGHDMKFYQYTISSGEGIIITPYPEVV' A
#
# COMPACT_ATOMS: atom_id res chain seq x y z
N GLU A 1 16.14 9.47 -0.32
CA GLU A 1 15.01 8.71 0.25
C GLU A 1 13.71 9.13 -0.44
N LYS A 2 12.67 8.28 -0.45
CA LYS A 2 11.32 8.67 -0.86
C LYS A 2 10.56 9.05 0.41
N SER A 3 10.38 10.35 0.66
CA SER A 3 9.61 10.84 1.81
C SER A 3 8.14 10.47 1.63
N LEU A 4 7.47 9.96 2.67
CA LEU A 4 6.03 9.76 2.62
C LEU A 4 5.36 11.11 2.86
N GLY A 5 5.15 11.86 1.76
CA GLY A 5 4.42 13.12 1.79
C GLY A 5 5.29 14.32 2.20
N SER A 6 4.74 15.23 3.01
CA SER A 6 5.42 16.48 3.42
C SER A 6 6.41 16.32 4.58
N GLY A 7 6.63 15.09 5.05
CA GLY A 7 7.55 14.75 6.15
C GLY A 7 7.01 14.97 7.56
N VAL A 8 5.88 15.69 7.72
CA VAL A 8 5.23 15.92 9.02
C VAL A 8 4.10 14.90 9.28
N GLU A 9 3.43 14.46 8.22
CA GLU A 9 2.24 13.62 8.27
C GLU A 9 2.48 12.27 8.96
N GLU A 10 3.68 11.71 8.79
CA GLU A 10 4.12 10.43 9.37
C GLU A 10 4.12 10.44 10.92
N PHE A 11 4.36 11.61 11.51
CA PHE A 11 4.46 11.78 12.96
C PHE A 11 3.11 12.08 13.60
N VAL A 12 2.24 12.81 12.89
CA VAL A 12 0.91 13.21 13.37
C VAL A 12 -0.10 12.06 13.25
N ALA A 13 -0.06 11.29 12.17
CA ALA A 13 -1.07 10.27 11.92
C ALA A 13 -0.90 9.02 12.80
N ASP A 14 -2.00 8.46 13.33
CA ASP A 14 -1.96 7.19 14.06
C ASP A 14 -1.86 5.97 13.14
N GLY A 15 -2.30 6.12 11.90
CA GLY A 15 -2.22 5.11 10.84
C GLY A 15 -1.67 5.69 9.54
N VAL A 16 -0.79 4.95 8.87
CA VAL A 16 -0.19 5.32 7.59
C VAL A 16 -0.23 4.11 6.67
N ILE A 17 -0.91 4.27 5.52
CA ILE A 17 -0.95 3.27 4.45
C ILE A 17 -0.24 3.88 3.24
N LEU A 18 0.79 3.19 2.78
CA LEU A 18 1.53 3.57 1.58
C LEU A 18 0.90 2.89 0.37
N LEU A 19 0.53 3.68 -0.63
CA LEU A 19 0.10 3.20 -1.94
C LEU A 19 1.19 3.50 -2.97
N GLU A 20 1.71 2.48 -3.63
CA GLU A 20 2.75 2.62 -4.64
C GLU A 20 2.29 2.06 -5.98
N THR A 21 2.66 2.77 -7.04
CA THR A 21 2.58 2.26 -8.41
C THR A 21 4.00 2.06 -8.93
N LEU A 22 4.29 0.86 -9.42
CA LEU A 22 5.59 0.43 -9.89
C LEU A 22 5.50 -0.04 -11.34
N PRO A 23 6.45 0.34 -12.21
CA PRO A 23 6.56 -0.25 -13.54
C PRO A 23 7.04 -1.70 -13.43
N ALA A 24 6.34 -2.62 -14.08
CA ALA A 24 6.70 -4.03 -14.15
C ALA A 24 6.39 -4.59 -15.54
N LYS A 25 7.44 -4.99 -16.29
CA LYS A 25 7.34 -5.70 -17.58
C LYS A 25 6.34 -5.08 -18.59
N GLY A 26 6.31 -3.75 -18.69
CA GLY A 26 5.41 -3.04 -19.61
C GLY A 26 4.03 -2.70 -19.05
N GLU A 27 3.74 -3.11 -17.82
CA GLU A 27 2.51 -2.80 -17.11
C GLU A 27 2.77 -2.02 -15.82
N LEU A 28 1.76 -1.31 -15.31
CA LEU A 28 1.80 -0.68 -14.00
C LEU A 28 1.23 -1.64 -12.97
N ARG A 29 2.06 -2.08 -12.03
CA ARG A 29 1.62 -2.83 -10.85
C ARG A 29 1.39 -1.89 -9.69
N ARG A 30 0.33 -2.11 -8.93
CA ARG A 30 0.03 -1.34 -7.73
C ARG A 30 0.16 -2.23 -6.50
N ARG A 31 0.82 -1.71 -5.47
CA ARG A 31 0.96 -2.38 -4.19
C ARG A 31 0.67 -1.41 -3.05
N MET A 32 0.22 -1.95 -1.93
CA MET A 32 0.05 -1.20 -0.71
C MET A 32 0.79 -1.86 0.46
N ALA A 33 1.16 -1.07 1.46
CA ALA A 33 1.69 -1.56 2.71
C ALA A 33 1.17 -0.70 3.86
N VAL A 34 0.91 -1.33 5.00
CA VAL A 34 0.62 -0.59 6.23
C VAL A 34 1.97 -0.27 6.88
N VAL A 35 2.31 1.01 6.94
CA VAL A 35 3.61 1.50 7.45
C VAL A 35 3.53 1.78 8.95
N LYS A 36 2.36 2.20 9.41
CA LYS A 36 2.08 2.51 10.81
C LYS A 36 0.62 2.22 11.09
N MET A 37 0.33 1.58 12.22
CA MET A 37 -1.03 1.45 12.73
C MET A 37 -0.98 1.31 14.26
N ARG A 38 -1.00 2.45 14.96
CA ARG A 38 -0.91 2.47 16.43
C ARG A 38 -2.10 1.73 17.05
N GLY A 39 -1.84 1.01 18.14
CA GLY A 39 -2.86 0.25 18.87
C GLY A 39 -3.26 -1.08 18.23
N THR A 40 -2.64 -1.48 17.12
CA THR A 40 -2.95 -2.76 16.45
C THR A 40 -1.70 -3.48 15.96
N GLY A 41 -1.76 -4.81 15.91
CA GLY A 41 -0.79 -5.61 15.17
C GLY A 41 -1.13 -5.58 13.69
N HIS A 42 -0.17 -5.19 12.85
CA HIS A 42 -0.24 -5.27 11.40
C HIS A 42 1.04 -5.92 10.90
N ASP A 43 0.96 -6.59 9.75
CA ASP A 43 2.17 -7.11 9.11
C ASP A 43 2.87 -6.04 8.27
N MET A 44 4.15 -6.30 7.98
CA MET A 44 5.00 -5.44 7.15
C MET A 44 5.09 -5.95 5.70
N LYS A 45 4.02 -6.56 5.18
CA LYS A 45 4.01 -7.11 3.83
C LYS A 45 3.50 -6.09 2.82
N PHE A 46 3.90 -6.30 1.57
CA PHE A 46 3.27 -5.65 0.43
C PHE A 46 2.07 -6.48 -0.04
N TYR A 47 0.98 -5.80 -0.33
CA TYR A 47 -0.24 -6.35 -0.88
C TYR A 47 -0.49 -5.76 -2.25
N GLN A 48 -0.57 -6.58 -3.28
CA GLN A 48 -1.04 -6.11 -4.58
C GLN A 48 -2.51 -5.73 -4.52
N TYR A 49 -2.88 -4.64 -5.21
CA TYR A 49 -4.27 -4.27 -5.39
C TYR A 49 -4.56 -3.84 -6.83
N THR A 50 -5.81 -4.00 -7.24
CA THR A 50 -6.33 -3.51 -8.51
C THR A 50 -7.46 -2.52 -8.26
N ILE A 51 -7.76 -1.70 -9.27
CA ILE A 51 -8.91 -0.78 -9.23
C ILE A 51 -9.86 -1.24 -10.33
N SER A 52 -11.00 -1.80 -9.96
CA SER A 52 -12.03 -2.32 -10.86
C SER A 52 -13.18 -1.32 -10.99
N SER A 53 -13.71 -1.19 -12.21
CA SER A 53 -14.84 -0.30 -12.49
C SER A 53 -16.10 -0.83 -11.80
N GLY A 54 -16.68 -0.05 -10.89
CA GLY A 54 -17.88 -0.43 -10.14
C GLY A 54 -17.62 -1.15 -8.80
N GLU A 55 -16.38 -1.61 -8.54
CA GLU A 55 -16.01 -2.29 -7.29
C GLU A 55 -14.96 -1.53 -6.48
N GLY A 56 -14.19 -0.63 -7.12
CA GLY A 56 -13.16 0.16 -6.44
C GLY A 56 -11.87 -0.63 -6.21
N ILE A 57 -11.27 -0.47 -5.02
CA ILE A 57 -9.98 -1.11 -4.68
C ILE A 57 -10.22 -2.56 -4.26
N ILE A 58 -9.58 -3.49 -4.96
CA ILE A 58 -9.61 -4.93 -4.66
C ILE A 58 -8.20 -5.36 -4.27
N ILE A 59 -8.03 -5.85 -3.04
CA ILE A 59 -6.75 -6.33 -2.52
C ILE A 59 -6.60 -7.81 -2.86
N THR A 60 -5.47 -8.18 -3.44
CA THR A 60 -5.14 -9.58 -3.71
C THR A 60 -4.64 -10.26 -2.42
N PRO A 61 -5.16 -11.46 -2.07
CA PRO A 61 -4.71 -12.19 -0.89
C PRO A 61 -3.20 -12.50 -0.93
N TYR A 62 -2.56 -12.49 0.23
CA TYR A 62 -1.18 -12.92 0.39
C TYR A 62 -1.11 -14.43 0.72
N PRO A 63 -0.14 -15.21 0.18
CA PRO A 63 0.88 -14.79 -0.78
C PRO A 63 0.29 -14.56 -2.17
N GLU A 64 0.87 -13.62 -2.92
CA GLU A 64 0.50 -13.39 -4.32
C GLU A 64 0.73 -14.70 -5.09
N VAL A 65 -0.35 -15.32 -5.58
CA VAL A 65 -0.26 -16.43 -6.50
C VAL A 65 0.07 -15.82 -7.86
N VAL A 66 1.33 -15.98 -8.28
CA VAL A 66 1.86 -15.49 -9.56
C VAL A 66 1.40 -16.37 -10.71
#